data_AF-M5BJS4-F1
#
_entry.id   AF-M5BJS4-F1
#
_cell.length_a   1.000
_cell.length_b   1.000
_cell.length_c   1.000
_cell.angle_alpha   90.00
_cell.angle_beta   90.00
_cell.angle_gamma   90.00
#
_symmetry.space_group_name_H-M   'P 1'
#
loop_
_entity.id
_entity.type
_entity.pdbx_description
1 polymer ?
#
loop_
_entity_poly.entity_id
_entity_poly.type
_entity_poly.pdbx_seq_one_letter_code
_entity_poly.pdbx_strand_id
1 'polypeptide(L)'
;MSLSRSLKIVKENKGKLLEGHTFFVTENVGVEFKSIERVIESSGGVAKLEPKPTKKKIGNDMKHNHVISSEEDKASWQALIKEDVPIYSKEFILNGILRQKLDWSADRIH
;
A
#
# COMPACT_ATOMS: atom_id res chain seq x y z
N MET A 1 -2.59 1.83 -21.80
CA MET A 1 -1.50 2.59 -21.13
C MET A 1 -0.19 2.22 -21.81
N SER A 2 0.62 3.16 -22.31
CA SER A 2 1.95 2.85 -22.83
C SER A 2 3.01 3.04 -21.75
N LEU A 3 4.02 2.17 -21.71
CA LEU A 3 5.15 2.27 -20.79
C LEU A 3 5.86 3.64 -20.86
N SER A 4 5.96 4.19 -22.07
CA SER A 4 6.53 5.52 -22.32
C SER A 4 5.82 6.64 -21.55
N ARG A 5 4.50 6.52 -21.37
CA ARG A 5 3.70 7.49 -20.60
C ARG A 5 3.98 7.38 -19.10
N SER A 6 4.02 6.17 -18.55
CA SER A 6 4.35 5.97 -17.13
C SER A 6 5.74 6.52 -16.80
N LEU A 7 6.75 6.26 -17.64
CA LEU A 7 8.11 6.77 -17.42
C LEU A 7 8.19 8.30 -17.47
N LYS A 8 7.39 8.96 -18.30
CA LYS A 8 7.32 10.42 -18.35
C LYS A 8 6.76 10.98 -17.04
N ILE A 9 5.68 10.39 -16.52
CA ILE A 9 5.06 10.78 -15.24
C ILE A 9 6.05 10.56 -14.08
N VAL A 10 6.79 9.45 -14.05
CA VAL A 10 7.83 9.21 -13.04
C VAL A 10 8.86 10.33 -13.03
N LYS A 11 9.34 10.75 -14.21
CA LYS A 11 10.33 11.83 -14.34
C LYS A 11 9.78 13.17 -13.87
N GLU A 12 8.54 13.49 -14.22
CA GLU A 12 7.87 14.72 -13.80
C GLU A 12 7.64 14.75 -12.27
N ASN A 13 7.25 13.62 -11.69
CA ASN A 13 7.02 13.46 -10.25
C ASN A 13 8.28 13.12 -9.45
N LYS A 14 9.46 13.08 -10.09
CA LYS A 14 10.75 12.69 -9.48
C LYS A 14 10.70 11.36 -8.72
N GLY A 15 9.85 10.42 -9.15
CA GLY A 15 9.65 9.13 -8.48
C GLY A 15 8.95 9.19 -7.13
N LYS A 16 8.25 10.28 -6.80
CA LYS A 16 7.63 10.52 -5.49
C LYS A 16 6.12 10.28 -5.47
N LEU A 17 5.65 9.19 -6.06
CA LEU A 17 4.21 8.87 -6.12
C LEU A 17 3.61 8.63 -4.72
N LEU A 18 4.40 8.06 -3.82
CA LEU A 18 3.99 7.65 -2.47
C LEU A 18 4.52 8.58 -1.38
N GLU A 19 4.99 9.78 -1.75
CA GLU A 19 5.54 10.72 -0.77
C GLU A 19 4.51 11.09 0.30
N GLY A 20 4.92 10.95 1.57
CA GLY A 20 4.05 11.18 2.72
C GLY A 20 3.14 10.01 3.09
N HIS A 21 3.18 8.88 2.36
CA HIS A 21 2.39 7.70 2.66
C HIS A 21 3.19 6.63 3.42
N THR A 22 2.57 6.07 4.46
CA THR A 22 3.08 4.92 5.21
C THR A 22 2.18 3.70 4.97
N PHE A 23 2.79 2.60 4.59
CA PHE A 23 2.12 1.34 4.30
C PHE A 23 2.48 0.29 5.35
N PHE A 24 1.48 -0.18 6.07
CA PHE A 24 1.58 -1.26 7.04
C PHE A 24 1.25 -2.58 6.34
N VAL A 25 2.23 -3.46 6.21
CA VAL A 25 2.13 -4.70 5.42
C VAL A 25 2.06 -5.89 6.37
N THR A 26 1.12 -6.81 6.17
CA THR A 26 1.04 -8.06 6.93
C THR A 26 2.06 -9.09 6.43
N GLU A 27 2.25 -10.20 7.16
CA GLU A 27 3.27 -11.20 6.81
C GLU A 27 2.90 -12.04 5.58
N ASN A 28 1.62 -12.40 5.41
CA ASN A 28 1.19 -13.34 4.36
C ASN A 28 0.54 -12.63 3.17
N VAL A 29 1.19 -11.59 2.65
CA VAL A 29 0.72 -10.89 1.43
C VAL A 29 1.03 -11.69 0.14
N GLY A 30 1.73 -12.83 0.29
CA GLY A 30 2.11 -13.72 -0.82
C GLY A 30 3.21 -13.13 -1.71
N VAL A 31 3.97 -12.17 -1.20
CA VAL A 31 5.23 -11.63 -1.75
C VAL A 31 6.13 -11.33 -0.55
N GLU A 32 7.43 -11.52 -0.70
CA GLU A 32 8.39 -11.18 0.36
C GLU A 32 8.30 -9.69 0.72
N PHE A 33 8.16 -9.37 2.01
CA PHE A 33 8.05 -8.00 2.51
C PHE A 33 9.15 -7.09 1.97
N LYS A 34 10.41 -7.55 1.96
CA LYS A 34 11.56 -6.80 1.43
C LYS A 34 11.39 -6.36 -0.03
N SER A 35 10.69 -7.15 -0.84
CA SER A 35 10.44 -6.81 -2.24
C SER A 35 9.42 -5.68 -2.34
N ILE A 36 8.34 -5.74 -1.55
CA ILE A 36 7.33 -4.68 -1.47
C ILE A 36 7.92 -3.41 -0.86
N GLU A 37 8.72 -3.53 0.19
CA GLU A 37 9.42 -2.42 0.85
C GLU A 37 10.26 -1.61 -0.15
N ARG A 38 11.14 -2.27 -0.90
CA ARG A 38 11.96 -1.61 -1.94
C ARG A 38 11.11 -0.88 -2.99
N VAL A 39 9.98 -1.46 -3.37
CA VAL A 39 9.08 -0.88 -4.37
C VAL A 39 8.38 0.37 -3.82
N ILE A 40 7.96 0.34 -2.56
CA ILE A 40 7.34 1.48 -1.87
C ILE A 40 8.36 2.61 -1.66
N GLU A 41 9.55 2.29 -1.14
CA GLU A 41 10.60 3.26 -0.83
C GLU A 41 11.15 3.92 -2.10
N SER A 42 11.34 3.15 -3.18
CA SER A 42 11.75 3.70 -4.48
C SER A 42 10.71 4.64 -5.10
N SER A 43 9.46 4.57 -4.64
CA SER A 43 8.37 5.45 -5.03
C SER A 43 8.11 6.59 -4.02
N GLY A 44 8.99 6.75 -3.01
CA GLY A 44 8.95 7.82 -2.02
C GLY A 44 8.10 7.57 -0.77
N GLY A 45 7.56 6.36 -0.61
CA GLY A 45 6.75 5.98 0.56
C GLY A 45 7.56 5.30 1.65
N VAL A 46 6.89 4.95 2.74
CA VAL A 46 7.48 4.18 3.85
C VAL A 46 6.72 2.86 4.00
N ALA A 47 7.43 1.74 4.08
CA ALA A 47 6.84 0.44 4.39
C ALA A 47 7.16 0.04 5.83
N LYS A 48 6.20 -0.60 6.51
CA LYS A 48 6.39 -1.17 7.85
C LYS A 48 5.78 -2.56 7.89
N LEU A 49 6.55 -3.53 8.34
CA LEU A 49 6.05 -4.87 8.61
C LEU A 49 5.23 -4.83 9.90
N GLU A 50 3.94 -5.15 9.82
CA GLU A 50 3.06 -5.19 10.97
C GLU A 50 2.11 -6.40 10.85
N PRO A 51 2.46 -7.55 11.48
CA PRO A 51 1.68 -8.78 11.36
C PRO A 51 0.26 -8.65 11.92
N LYS A 52 0.06 -7.77 12.90
CA LYS A 52 -1.23 -7.49 13.55
C LYS A 52 -1.51 -5.99 13.54
N PRO A 53 -2.00 -5.47 12.40
CA PRO A 53 -2.27 -4.05 12.27
C PRO A 53 -3.45 -3.68 13.19
N THR A 54 -3.23 -2.67 14.03
CA THR A 54 -4.23 -2.13 14.96
C THR A 54 -4.27 -0.62 14.78
N LYS A 55 -5.43 0.03 14.96
CA LYS A 55 -5.55 1.47 14.77
C LYS A 55 -4.61 2.30 15.65
N LYS A 56 -4.23 1.78 16.84
CA LYS A 56 -3.17 2.39 17.67
C LYS A 56 -1.81 2.43 16.98
N LYS A 57 -1.45 1.39 16.23
CA LYS A 57 -0.17 1.29 15.52
C LYS A 57 -0.17 2.01 14.18
N ILE A 58 -1.30 1.94 13.47
CA ILE A 58 -1.50 2.64 12.19
C ILE A 58 -1.65 4.15 12.42
N GLY A 59 -2.22 4.55 13.56
CA GLY A 59 -2.62 5.93 13.83
C GLY A 59 -4.02 6.23 13.30
N ASN A 60 -4.48 7.47 13.49
CA ASN A 60 -5.81 7.91 13.05
C ASN A 60 -5.82 8.57 11.66
N ASP A 61 -4.64 8.77 11.07
CA ASP A 61 -4.51 9.43 9.77
C ASP A 61 -4.59 8.44 8.62
N MET A 62 -5.81 8.05 8.26
CA MET A 62 -6.07 7.11 7.15
C MET A 62 -5.83 7.72 5.75
N LYS A 63 -5.46 9.01 5.65
CA LYS A 63 -5.07 9.62 4.37
C LYS A 63 -3.62 9.29 4.04
N HIS A 64 -2.76 9.25 5.07
CA HIS A 64 -1.34 8.97 4.92
C HIS A 64 -0.99 7.53 5.29
N ASN A 65 -1.74 6.90 6.19
CA ASN A 65 -1.45 5.56 6.69
C ASN A 65 -2.42 4.53 6.11
N HIS A 66 -1.84 3.50 5.47
CA HIS A 66 -2.57 2.51 4.68
C HIS A 66 -2.18 1.10 5.11
N VAL A 67 -3.13 0.16 5.05
CA VAL A 67 -2.87 -1.26 5.38
C VAL A 67 -2.88 -2.09 4.11
N ILE A 68 -1.83 -2.88 3.93
CA ILE A 68 -1.69 -3.83 2.83
C ILE A 68 -1.74 -5.25 3.39
N SER A 69 -2.68 -6.04 2.92
CA SER A 69 -2.87 -7.42 3.38
C SER A 69 -3.32 -8.34 2.25
N SER A 70 -3.45 -9.62 2.56
CA SER A 70 -4.20 -10.61 1.79
C SER A 70 -5.48 -11.03 2.53
N GLU A 71 -6.35 -11.79 1.85
CA GLU A 71 -7.51 -12.46 2.45
C GLU A 71 -7.12 -13.57 3.43
N GLU A 72 -5.96 -14.20 3.24
CA GLU A 72 -5.43 -15.25 4.11
C GLU A 72 -5.14 -14.72 5.53
N ASP A 73 -4.69 -13.46 5.62
CA ASP A 73 -4.44 -12.76 6.87
C ASP A 73 -5.68 -12.08 7.47
N LYS A 74 -6.89 -12.39 6.98
CA LYS A 74 -8.14 -11.75 7.44
C LYS A 74 -8.32 -11.73 8.95
N ALA A 75 -7.93 -12.81 9.63
CA ALA A 75 -8.01 -12.87 11.09
C ALA A 75 -7.20 -11.77 11.80
N SER A 76 -6.11 -11.29 11.19
CA SER A 76 -5.21 -10.28 11.76
C SER A 76 -5.75 -8.85 11.66
N TRP A 77 -6.55 -8.55 10.64
CA TRP A 77 -7.09 -7.20 10.37
C TRP A 77 -8.62 -7.12 10.46
N GLN A 78 -9.33 -8.22 10.74
CA GLN A 78 -10.80 -8.20 10.85
C GLN A 78 -11.32 -7.18 11.88
N ALA A 79 -10.55 -6.89 12.93
CA ALA A 79 -10.92 -5.86 13.91
C ALA A 79 -10.93 -4.45 13.29
N LEU A 80 -10.05 -4.18 12.32
CA LEU A 80 -9.92 -2.88 11.66
C LEU A 80 -11.14 -2.54 10.78
N ILE A 81 -11.82 -3.56 10.26
CA ILE A 81 -13.08 -3.41 9.51
C ILE A 81 -14.11 -2.66 10.35
N LYS A 82 -14.25 -3.01 11.63
CA LYS A 82 -15.21 -2.38 12.55
C LYS A 82 -14.89 -0.90 12.81
N GLU A 83 -13.67 -0.50 12.50
CA GLU A 83 -13.15 0.85 12.72
C GLU A 83 -13.04 1.66 11.42
N ASP A 84 -13.64 1.15 10.33
CA ASP A 84 -13.71 1.76 8.99
C ASP A 84 -12.33 2.02 8.36
N VAL A 85 -11.37 1.14 8.66
CA VAL A 85 -10.01 1.22 8.11
C VAL A 85 -9.94 0.42 6.80
N PRO A 86 -9.58 1.07 5.68
CA PRO A 86 -9.49 0.39 4.39
C PRO A 86 -8.28 -0.54 4.33
N ILE A 87 -8.49 -1.72 3.76
CA ILE A 87 -7.48 -2.76 3.57
C ILE A 87 -7.26 -2.96 2.08
N TYR A 88 -6.03 -2.75 1.62
CA TYR A 88 -5.67 -2.87 0.22
C TYR A 88 -4.90 -4.18 -0.04
N SER A 89 -5.02 -4.68 -1.26
CA SER A 89 -4.21 -5.81 -1.72
C SER A 89 -2.81 -5.36 -2.15
N LYS A 90 -1.89 -6.31 -2.37
CA LYS A 90 -0.60 -6.01 -3.03
C LYS A 90 -0.75 -5.42 -4.42
N GLU A 91 -1.80 -5.83 -5.14
CA GLU A 91 -2.07 -5.38 -6.52
C GLU A 91 -2.31 -3.87 -6.56
N PHE A 92 -2.90 -3.29 -5.51
CA PHE A 92 -3.06 -1.85 -5.36
C PHE A 92 -1.73 -1.10 -5.51
N ILE A 93 -0.68 -1.58 -4.83
CA ILE A 93 0.65 -0.95 -4.89
C ILE A 93 1.32 -1.26 -6.22
N LEU A 94 1.37 -2.53 -6.62
CA LEU A 94 2.12 -2.96 -7.81
C LEU A 94 1.52 -2.34 -9.09
N ASN A 95 0.20 -2.43 -9.26
CA ASN A 95 -0.49 -1.80 -10.39
C ASN A 95 -0.47 -0.29 -10.29
N GLY A 96 -0.61 0.26 -9.08
CA GLY A 96 -0.59 1.69 -8.84
C GLY A 96 0.73 2.33 -9.28
N ILE A 97 1.86 1.72 -8.89
CA ILE A 97 3.20 2.17 -9.28
C ILE A 97 3.43 1.95 -10.78
N LEU A 98 3.04 0.81 -11.35
CA LEU A 98 3.19 0.55 -12.79
C LEU A 98 2.42 1.58 -13.64
N ARG A 99 1.23 1.96 -13.18
CA ARG A 99 0.37 2.95 -13.84
C ARG A 99 0.69 4.39 -13.46
N GLN A 100 1.59 4.59 -12.48
CA GLN A 100 1.85 5.89 -11.84
C GLN A 100 0.57 6.60 -11.37
N LYS A 101 -0.37 5.80 -10.86
CA LYS A 101 -1.68 6.27 -10.39
C LYS A 101 -2.23 5.26 -9.39
N LEU A 102 -2.46 5.70 -8.16
CA LEU A 102 -3.14 4.90 -7.14
C LEU A 102 -4.64 5.03 -7.31
N ASP A 103 -5.32 3.90 -7.45
CA ASP A 103 -6.77 3.84 -7.46
C ASP A 103 -7.28 3.39 -6.09
N TRP A 104 -7.55 4.38 -5.24
CA TRP A 104 -8.00 4.15 -3.87
C TRP A 104 -9.38 3.51 -3.78
N SER A 105 -10.09 3.31 -4.90
CA SER A 105 -11.41 2.68 -4.97
C SER A 105 -11.40 1.27 -5.58
N ALA A 106 -10.46 0.97 -6.48
CA ALA A 106 -10.51 -0.25 -7.29
C ALA A 106 -9.97 -1.50 -6.59
N ASP A 107 -8.91 -1.38 -5.78
CA ASP A 107 -8.13 -2.53 -5.30
C ASP A 107 -8.24 -2.76 -3.78
N ARG A 108 -9.38 -2.37 -3.19
CA ARG A 108 -9.70 -2.64 -1.79
C ARG A 108 -10.18 -4.08 -1.59
N ILE A 109 -9.63 -4.73 -0.58
CA ILE A 109 -10.15 -5.99 -0.03
C ILE A 109 -11.34 -5.65 0.90
N HIS A 110 -11.26 -4.52 1.61
CA HIS A 110 -12.31 -3.96 2.45
C HIS A 110 -12.18 -2.44 2.51
#